data_AF-A0A928LVL7-F1
#
_entry.id   AF-A0A928LVL7-F1
#
_cell.length_a   1.000
_cell.length_b   1.000
_cell.length_c   1.000
_cell.angle_alpha   90.00
_cell.angle_beta   90.00
_cell.angle_gamma   90.00
#
_symmetry.space_group_name_H-M   'P 1'
#
loop_
_entity.id
_entity.type
_entity.pdbx_description
1 polymer ?
#
loop_
_entity_poly.entity_id
_entity_poly.type
_entity_poly.pdbx_seq_one_letter_code
_entity_poly.pdbx_strand_id
1 'polypeptide(L)'
;MRVNACGKDCAACGEYAAEKCRGCGEETTALCAIARCAEKKCFDKCTECWKNDDCKNLPKKDEMPTLRRETLRYEMERRVWARENAATLRRWLTVLAVLAVLRGFPLLLSLPIEALLPAGAQMSPLLFAPQTKLLVAACHVVYGAVLLILSSLQGKYRMAGLCILLSGAVTAAQPYLGEKAALALAAVYLLLSFAGEYYECTAHADTALGVDRDLAENWGRIWKWIVAGQVILMAAYPLLSYVLPLAAMTMIALMILLPRVYLRKVSRLWQMAQGL
;
A
#
# COMPACT_ATOMS: atom_id res chain seq x y z
N MET A 1 26.76 2.71 25.82
CA MET A 1 25.46 3.05 26.42
C MET A 1 25.38 4.57 26.57
N ARG A 2 24.61 5.26 25.70
CA ARG A 2 24.46 6.71 25.76
C ARG A 2 23.27 7.05 26.65
N VAL A 3 23.53 7.25 27.93
CA VAL A 3 22.54 7.76 28.88
C VAL A 3 22.36 9.26 28.56
N ASN A 4 21.16 9.83 28.72
CA ASN A 4 20.92 11.29 28.77
C ASN A 4 21.23 12.21 27.57
N ALA A 5 21.06 11.77 26.31
CA ALA A 5 21.27 12.62 25.12
C ALA A 5 20.59 14.01 25.15
N CYS A 6 19.41 14.15 25.77
CA CYS A 6 18.68 15.42 25.91
C CYS A 6 19.11 16.29 27.10
N GLY A 7 20.11 15.88 27.88
CA GLY A 7 20.61 16.57 29.06
C GLY A 7 19.71 16.45 30.31
N LYS A 8 18.65 15.63 30.26
CA LYS A 8 17.80 15.36 31.43
C LYS A 8 18.40 14.26 32.30
N ASP A 9 18.25 14.43 33.61
CA ASP A 9 18.45 13.36 34.56
C ASP A 9 17.24 12.39 34.50
N CYS A 10 17.46 11.21 33.95
CA CYS A 10 16.43 10.18 33.88
C CYS A 10 16.10 9.60 35.27
N ALA A 11 17.02 9.64 36.23
CA ALA A 11 16.80 9.12 37.58
C ALA A 11 15.87 10.02 38.41
N ALA A 12 15.90 11.34 38.16
CA ALA A 12 15.01 12.32 38.78
C ALA A 12 13.63 12.44 38.08
N CYS A 13 13.41 11.72 36.99
CA CYS A 13 12.16 11.78 36.22
C CYS A 13 11.09 10.91 36.88
N GLY A 14 9.97 11.49 37.33
CA GLY A 14 8.87 10.73 37.93
C GLY A 14 8.32 9.61 37.04
N GLU A 15 8.43 9.79 35.72
CA GLU A 15 8.02 8.79 34.72
C GLU A 15 8.93 7.55 34.66
N TYR A 16 10.20 7.69 35.06
CA TYR A 16 11.14 6.58 35.17
C TYR A 16 10.74 5.63 36.30
N ALA A 17 10.31 6.19 37.44
CA ALA A 17 9.87 5.43 38.60
C ALA A 17 8.47 4.82 38.44
N ALA A 18 7.54 5.52 37.77
CA ALA A 18 6.14 5.09 37.68
C ALA A 18 5.87 3.99 36.64
N GLU A 19 6.58 3.98 35.50
CA GLU A 19 6.17 3.15 34.33
C GLU A 19 7.28 2.27 33.73
N LYS A 20 8.40 2.04 34.43
CA LYS A 20 9.58 1.36 33.85
C LYS A 20 9.98 2.01 32.51
N CYS A 21 10.00 3.34 32.46
CA CYS A 21 10.40 4.06 31.27
C CYS A 21 11.87 3.72 30.97
N ARG A 22 12.09 2.82 30.01
CA ARG A 22 13.40 2.51 29.45
C ARG A 22 13.91 3.81 28.82
N GLY A 23 14.79 4.52 29.51
CA GLY A 23 15.20 5.90 29.18
C GLY A 23 15.88 6.02 27.81
N CYS A 24 16.66 7.08 27.61
CA CYS A 24 17.44 7.26 26.36
C CYS A 24 18.59 6.23 26.18
N GLY A 25 18.78 5.29 27.10
CA GLY A 25 19.95 4.39 27.15
C GLY A 25 19.70 2.89 26.92
N GLU A 26 18.46 2.44 26.75
CA GLU A 26 18.10 1.04 26.42
C GLU A 26 17.59 0.91 24.97
N GLU A 27 17.46 -0.32 24.45
CA GLU A 27 17.03 -0.70 23.07
C GLU A 27 15.81 0.07 22.51
N THR A 28 15.03 0.73 23.37
CA THR A 28 13.96 1.68 23.01
C THR A 28 14.42 3.04 22.49
N THR A 29 15.72 3.27 22.26
CA THR A 29 16.27 4.48 21.61
C THR A 29 15.59 4.81 20.27
N ALA A 30 15.05 3.80 19.57
CA ALA A 30 14.31 3.95 18.32
C ALA A 30 13.12 4.94 18.41
N LEU A 31 12.48 5.04 19.57
CA LEU A 31 11.30 5.89 19.80
C LEU A 31 11.65 7.32 20.21
N CYS A 32 12.89 7.59 20.64
CA CYS A 32 13.32 8.93 21.03
C CYS A 32 13.96 9.65 19.84
N ALA A 33 13.23 10.57 19.19
CA ALA A 33 13.76 11.37 18.09
C ALA A 33 15.05 12.14 18.44
N ILE A 34 15.20 12.58 19.70
CA ILE A 34 16.40 13.28 20.17
C ILE A 34 17.58 12.31 20.28
N ALA A 35 17.39 11.14 20.91
CA ALA A 35 18.44 10.12 21.03
C ALA A 35 18.87 9.61 19.65
N ARG A 36 17.90 9.34 18.77
CA ARG A 36 18.14 8.89 17.39
C ARG A 36 18.86 9.94 16.53
N CYS A 37 18.60 11.23 16.77
CA CYS A 37 19.32 12.34 16.15
C CYS A 37 20.76 12.43 16.67
N ALA A 38 20.97 12.31 17.98
CA ALA A 38 22.29 12.31 18.60
C ALA A 38 23.13 11.11 18.13
N GLU A 39 22.51 9.94 18.01
CA GLU A 39 23.11 8.74 17.42
C GLU A 39 23.55 8.97 15.98
N LYS A 40 22.64 9.42 15.11
CA LYS A 40 22.93 9.70 13.69
C LYS A 40 24.04 10.74 13.50
N LYS A 41 24.14 11.71 14.41
CA LYS A 41 25.15 12.78 14.37
C LYS A 41 26.40 12.47 15.20
N CYS A 42 26.49 11.29 15.81
CA CYS A 42 27.60 10.87 16.66
C CYS A 42 27.90 11.81 17.85
N PHE A 43 26.88 12.44 18.42
CA PHE A 43 26.99 13.19 19.67
C PHE A 43 26.52 12.35 20.86
N ASP A 44 27.14 12.54 22.02
CA ASP A 44 26.70 11.92 23.27
C ASP A 44 25.62 12.78 23.94
N LYS A 45 25.76 14.12 23.88
CA LYS A 45 24.76 15.06 24.38
C LYS A 45 24.37 16.10 23.34
N CYS A 46 23.11 16.53 23.35
CA CYS A 46 22.65 17.63 22.49
C CYS A 46 23.36 18.96 22.79
N THR A 47 23.91 19.14 23.99
CA THR A 47 24.71 20.32 24.36
C THR A 47 26.01 20.43 23.58
N GLU A 48 26.55 19.30 23.10
CA GLU A 48 27.77 19.25 22.29
C GLU A 48 27.49 19.50 20.80
N CYS A 49 26.21 19.59 20.42
CA CYS A 49 25.82 19.82 19.04
C CYS A 49 26.00 21.29 18.68
N TRP A 50 26.78 21.57 17.65
CA TRP A 50 26.95 22.91 17.08
C TRP A 50 25.67 23.59 16.55
N LYS A 51 24.55 22.86 16.45
CA LYS A 51 23.21 23.39 16.12
C LYS A 51 22.24 23.35 17.32
N ASN A 52 22.76 23.36 18.53
CA ASN A 52 21.94 23.30 19.74
C ASN A 52 20.94 24.47 19.80
N ASP A 53 21.42 25.69 19.57
CA ASP A 53 20.62 26.92 19.69
C ASP A 53 19.45 26.98 18.69
N ASP A 54 19.61 26.38 17.50
CA ASP A 54 18.58 26.29 16.45
C ASP A 54 17.85 24.93 16.42
N CYS A 55 17.97 24.12 17.47
CA CYS A 55 17.44 22.76 17.47
C CYS A 55 15.92 22.74 17.64
N LYS A 56 15.18 22.44 16.56
CA LYS A 56 13.70 22.29 16.60
C LYS A 56 13.19 21.15 17.49
N ASN A 57 14.03 20.19 17.84
CA ASN A 57 13.64 19.00 18.61
C ASN A 57 13.94 19.12 20.10
N LEU A 58 14.93 19.93 20.50
CA LEU A 58 15.36 20.02 21.89
C LEU A 58 14.31 20.69 22.80
N PRO A 59 13.57 21.74 22.38
CA PRO A 59 12.47 22.29 23.16
C PRO A 59 11.37 21.27 23.47
N LYS A 60 11.17 20.30 22.57
CA LYS A 60 10.15 19.24 22.74
C LYS A 60 10.59 18.12 23.68
N LYS A 61 11.77 18.21 24.32
CA LYS A 61 12.29 17.18 25.23
C LYS A 61 11.36 16.86 26.41
N ASP A 62 10.48 17.81 26.77
CA ASP A 62 9.49 17.66 27.84
C ASP A 62 8.25 16.88 27.40
N GLU A 63 7.90 16.97 26.10
CA GLU A 63 6.79 16.24 25.47
C GLU A 63 7.20 14.82 25.02
N MET A 64 8.49 14.49 24.98
CA MET A 64 8.95 13.18 24.51
C MET A 64 8.36 11.98 25.28
N PRO A 65 8.17 12.01 26.61
CA PRO A 65 7.52 10.93 27.33
C PRO A 65 6.05 10.74 26.93
N THR A 66 5.29 11.84 26.80
CA THR A 66 3.87 11.79 26.42
C THR A 66 3.71 11.30 24.98
N LEU A 67 4.49 11.82 24.04
CA LEU A 67 4.51 11.36 22.64
C LEU A 67 4.84 9.87 22.51
N ARG A 68 5.77 9.36 23.34
CA ARG A 68 6.11 7.94 23.36
C ARG A 68 4.94 7.09 23.86
N ARG A 69 4.25 7.51 24.92
CA ARG A 69 3.05 6.84 25.43
C ARG A 69 1.94 6.80 24.41
N GLU A 70 1.69 7.93 23.75
CA GLU A 70 0.67 8.01 22.71
C GLU A 70 1.00 7.07 21.55
N THR A 71 2.26 7.03 21.12
CA THR A 71 2.72 6.10 20.07
C THR A 71 2.54 4.65 20.48
N LEU A 72 2.96 4.29 21.70
CA LEU A 72 2.82 2.92 22.22
C LEU A 72 1.34 2.54 22.39
N ARG A 73 0.52 3.44 22.93
CA ARG A 73 -0.93 3.24 23.08
C ARG A 73 -1.57 3.00 21.71
N TYR A 74 -1.25 3.83 20.74
CA TYR A 74 -1.75 3.69 19.37
C TYR A 74 -1.30 2.37 18.73
N GLU A 75 -0.04 1.97 18.91
CA GLU A 75 0.45 0.67 18.42
C GLU A 75 -0.24 -0.51 19.11
N MET A 76 -0.48 -0.43 20.42
CA MET A 76 -1.20 -1.46 21.17
C MET A 76 -2.66 -1.56 20.74
N GLU A 77 -3.37 -0.44 20.64
CA GLU A 77 -4.76 -0.38 20.14
C GLU A 77 -4.86 -1.01 18.75
N ARG A 78 -3.90 -0.72 17.86
CA ARG A 78 -3.86 -1.32 16.52
C ARG A 78 -3.56 -2.81 16.53
N ARG A 79 -2.71 -3.29 17.43
CA ARG A 79 -2.45 -4.73 17.62
C ARG A 79 -3.65 -5.48 18.18
N VAL A 80 -4.39 -4.86 19.09
CA VAL A 80 -5.63 -5.43 19.66
C VAL A 80 -6.72 -5.48 18.58
N TRP A 81 -7.01 -4.35 17.94
CA TRP A 81 -7.93 -4.28 16.80
C TRP A 81 -7.56 -5.30 15.74
N ALA A 82 -6.26 -5.43 15.48
CA ALA A 82 -5.75 -6.40 14.55
C ALA A 82 -6.17 -7.82 14.95
N ARG A 83 -5.82 -8.27 16.16
CA ARG A 83 -6.14 -9.62 16.66
C ARG A 83 -7.64 -9.91 16.60
N GLU A 84 -8.48 -8.96 17.00
CA GLU A 84 -9.94 -9.08 16.97
C GLU A 84 -10.48 -9.31 15.55
N ASN A 85 -9.89 -8.65 14.55
CA ASN A 85 -10.35 -8.69 13.16
C ASN A 85 -9.55 -9.67 12.27
N ALA A 86 -8.61 -10.41 12.86
CA ALA A 86 -7.65 -11.25 12.14
C ALA A 86 -8.31 -12.29 11.23
N ALA A 87 -9.36 -12.97 11.70
CA ALA A 87 -10.04 -14.03 10.94
C ALA A 87 -10.73 -13.46 9.69
N THR A 88 -11.44 -12.34 9.86
CA THR A 88 -12.14 -11.65 8.79
C THR A 88 -11.16 -11.07 7.77
N LEU A 89 -10.12 -10.37 8.23
CA LEU A 89 -9.07 -9.83 7.35
C LEU A 89 -8.38 -10.95 6.58
N ARG A 90 -7.97 -12.04 7.24
CA ARG A 90 -7.33 -13.18 6.58
C ARG A 90 -8.21 -13.77 5.47
N ARG A 91 -9.49 -14.03 5.75
CA ARG A 91 -10.43 -14.60 4.77
C ARG A 91 -10.54 -13.72 3.53
N TRP A 92 -10.84 -12.44 3.72
CA TRP A 92 -11.10 -11.54 2.60
C TRP A 92 -9.84 -11.08 1.87
N LEU A 93 -8.71 -10.89 2.56
CA LEU A 93 -7.43 -10.59 1.90
C LEU A 93 -6.94 -11.79 1.07
N THR A 94 -7.23 -13.02 1.48
CA THR A 94 -6.94 -14.22 0.68
C THR A 94 -7.80 -14.23 -0.59
N VAL A 95 -9.09 -13.92 -0.47
CA VAL A 95 -10.00 -13.79 -1.61
C VAL A 95 -9.53 -12.69 -2.56
N LEU A 96 -9.18 -11.50 -2.05
CA LEU A 96 -8.62 -10.42 -2.86
C LEU A 96 -7.33 -10.84 -3.57
N ALA A 97 -6.43 -11.58 -2.92
CA ALA A 97 -5.20 -12.06 -3.55
C ALA A 97 -5.42 -13.04 -4.72
N VAL A 98 -6.57 -13.73 -4.73
CA VAL A 98 -7.00 -14.57 -5.86
C VAL A 98 -7.67 -13.70 -6.93
N LEU A 99 -8.61 -12.84 -6.53
CA LEU A 99 -9.34 -11.97 -7.46
C LEU A 99 -8.45 -10.95 -8.17
N ALA A 100 -7.37 -10.48 -7.54
CA ALA A 100 -6.40 -9.56 -8.17
C ALA A 100 -5.75 -10.18 -9.41
N VAL A 101 -5.49 -11.49 -9.39
CA VAL A 101 -4.98 -12.23 -10.55
C VAL A 101 -6.04 -12.32 -11.64
N LEU A 102 -7.27 -12.68 -11.27
CA LEU A 102 -8.38 -12.80 -12.21
C LEU A 102 -8.74 -11.47 -12.86
N ARG A 103 -8.59 -10.35 -12.13
CA ARG A 103 -8.82 -9.01 -12.65
C ARG A 103 -7.73 -8.56 -13.64
N GLY A 104 -6.46 -8.84 -13.35
CA GLY A 104 -5.35 -8.42 -14.20
C GLY A 104 -5.13 -9.30 -15.44
N PHE A 105 -5.63 -10.54 -15.42
CA PHE A 105 -5.45 -11.52 -16.51
C PHE A 105 -6.03 -11.07 -17.86
N PRO A 106 -7.26 -10.52 -17.96
CA PRO A 106 -7.79 -10.00 -19.22
C PRO A 106 -6.96 -8.86 -19.83
N LEU A 107 -6.31 -8.04 -18.99
CA LEU A 107 -5.44 -6.96 -19.47
C LEU A 107 -4.20 -7.55 -20.19
N LEU A 108 -3.63 -8.64 -19.65
CA LEU A 108 -2.53 -9.37 -20.30
C LEU A 108 -2.96 -9.97 -21.65
N LEU A 109 -4.18 -10.51 -21.72
CA LEU A 109 -4.73 -11.09 -22.95
C LEU A 109 -5.01 -10.02 -24.02
N SER A 110 -5.39 -8.82 -23.61
CA SER A 110 -5.71 -7.72 -24.54
C SER A 110 -4.48 -7.03 -25.15
N LEU A 111 -3.26 -7.40 -24.74
CA LEU A 111 -2.05 -6.86 -25.35
C LEU A 111 -1.92 -7.36 -26.80
N PRO A 112 -1.36 -6.55 -27.72
CA PRO A 112 -1.11 -6.95 -29.08
C PRO A 112 0.08 -7.94 -29.13
N ILE A 113 -0.13 -9.17 -28.65
CA ILE A 113 0.84 -10.27 -28.72
C ILE A 113 1.05 -10.72 -30.18
N GLU A 114 0.21 -10.25 -31.11
CA GLU A 114 0.35 -10.45 -32.56
C GLU A 114 1.74 -10.06 -33.07
N ALA A 115 2.38 -9.02 -32.48
CA ALA A 115 3.74 -8.61 -32.82
C ALA A 115 4.83 -9.59 -32.34
N LEU A 116 4.50 -10.53 -31.45
CA LEU A 116 5.40 -11.54 -30.87
C LEU A 116 5.15 -12.96 -31.42
N LEU A 117 4.05 -13.16 -32.14
CA LEU A 117 3.64 -14.44 -32.71
C LEU A 117 4.23 -14.61 -34.12
N PRO A 118 4.62 -15.83 -34.53
CA PRO A 118 5.09 -16.08 -35.88
C PRO A 118 4.00 -15.76 -36.91
N ALA A 119 4.40 -15.20 -38.05
CA ALA A 119 3.50 -14.82 -39.13
C ALA A 119 2.58 -16.00 -39.51
N GLY A 120 1.26 -15.83 -39.35
CA GLY A 120 0.25 -16.85 -39.60
C GLY A 120 -0.45 -17.41 -38.36
N ALA A 121 0.02 -17.08 -37.15
CA ALA A 121 -0.70 -17.41 -35.91
C ALA A 121 -1.84 -16.41 -35.67
N GLN A 122 -3.03 -16.75 -36.14
CA GLN A 122 -4.24 -15.96 -35.94
C GLN A 122 -4.77 -16.26 -34.53
N MET A 123 -4.78 -15.26 -33.63
CA MET A 123 -5.47 -15.43 -32.35
C MET A 123 -6.97 -15.51 -32.57
N SER A 124 -7.66 -16.34 -31.79
CA SER A 124 -9.11 -16.49 -31.90
C SER A 124 -9.80 -15.12 -31.72
N PRO A 125 -10.76 -14.74 -32.58
CA PRO A 125 -11.55 -13.50 -32.47
C PRO A 125 -12.22 -13.31 -31.11
N LEU A 126 -12.37 -14.39 -30.33
CA LEU A 126 -12.89 -14.38 -28.97
C LEU A 126 -12.10 -13.49 -27.98
N LEU A 127 -10.80 -13.24 -28.20
CA LEU A 127 -9.97 -12.44 -27.29
C LEU A 127 -10.25 -10.93 -27.37
N PHE A 128 -10.63 -10.43 -28.55
CA PHE A 128 -10.86 -9.00 -28.80
C PHE A 128 -12.35 -8.62 -28.83
N ALA A 129 -13.22 -9.62 -28.69
CA ALA A 129 -14.64 -9.44 -28.84
C ALA A 129 -15.30 -8.88 -27.55
N PRO A 130 -16.42 -8.15 -27.68
CA PRO A 130 -17.06 -7.42 -26.57
C PRO A 130 -17.37 -8.25 -25.32
N GLN A 131 -17.49 -9.58 -25.45
CA GLN A 131 -17.62 -10.51 -24.33
C GLN A 131 -16.47 -10.44 -23.31
N THR A 132 -15.24 -10.08 -23.72
CA THR A 132 -14.12 -9.94 -22.77
C THR A 132 -14.26 -8.71 -21.90
N LYS A 133 -14.83 -7.62 -22.41
CA LYS A 133 -15.13 -6.40 -21.64
C LYS A 133 -16.20 -6.65 -20.57
N LEU A 134 -17.22 -7.44 -20.89
CA LEU A 134 -18.25 -7.85 -19.93
C LEU A 134 -17.67 -8.73 -18.81
N LEU A 135 -16.77 -9.66 -19.14
CA LEU A 135 -16.08 -10.47 -18.14
C LEU A 135 -15.20 -9.61 -17.23
N VAL A 136 -14.45 -8.67 -17.80
CA VAL A 136 -13.65 -7.71 -17.02
C VAL A 136 -14.53 -6.88 -16.08
N ALA A 137 -15.67 -6.39 -16.57
CA ALA A 137 -16.62 -5.65 -15.75
C ALA A 137 -17.18 -6.52 -14.60
N ALA A 138 -17.51 -7.79 -14.86
CA ALA A 138 -17.93 -8.72 -13.82
C ALA A 138 -16.84 -8.94 -12.75
N CYS A 139 -15.57 -9.09 -13.16
CA CYS A 139 -14.44 -9.16 -12.23
C CYS A 139 -14.31 -7.89 -11.37
N HIS A 140 -14.53 -6.70 -11.94
CA HIS A 140 -14.56 -5.44 -11.19
C HIS A 140 -15.69 -5.41 -10.18
N VAL A 141 -16.89 -5.91 -10.54
CA VAL A 141 -18.03 -5.98 -9.62
C VAL A 141 -17.71 -6.86 -8.41
N VAL A 142 -17.21 -8.08 -8.64
CA VAL A 142 -16.87 -9.00 -7.56
C VAL A 142 -15.75 -8.43 -6.69
N TYR A 143 -14.69 -7.87 -7.30
CA TYR A 143 -13.58 -7.28 -6.57
C TYR A 143 -14.02 -6.07 -5.74
N GLY A 144 -14.77 -5.15 -6.34
CA GLY A 144 -15.31 -3.96 -5.68
C GLY A 144 -16.25 -4.32 -4.54
N ALA A 145 -17.10 -5.35 -4.71
CA ALA A 145 -17.97 -5.84 -3.64
C ALA A 145 -17.18 -6.36 -2.43
N VAL A 146 -16.09 -7.12 -2.66
CA VAL A 146 -15.22 -7.59 -1.56
C VAL A 146 -14.57 -6.42 -0.82
N LEU A 147 -14.13 -5.38 -1.54
CA LEU A 147 -13.61 -4.17 -0.90
C LEU A 147 -14.68 -3.44 -0.09
N LEU A 148 -15.92 -3.37 -0.58
CA LEU A 148 -17.03 -2.80 0.19
C LEU A 148 -17.34 -3.62 1.45
N ILE A 149 -17.23 -4.94 1.41
CA ILE A 149 -17.36 -5.78 2.62
C ILE A 149 -16.27 -5.41 3.64
N LEU A 150 -15.02 -5.24 3.18
CA LEU A 150 -13.90 -4.81 4.02
C LEU A 150 -14.01 -3.36 4.52
N SER A 151 -14.90 -2.55 3.93
CA SER A 151 -15.10 -1.15 4.37
C SER A 151 -15.67 -1.03 5.77
N SER A 152 -16.32 -2.10 6.28
CA SER A 152 -16.75 -2.20 7.67
C SER A 152 -15.57 -2.19 8.66
N LEU A 153 -14.37 -2.59 8.22
CA LEU A 153 -13.17 -2.65 9.03
C LEU A 153 -12.30 -1.39 8.86
N GLN A 154 -12.14 -0.92 7.64
CA GLN A 154 -11.34 0.27 7.31
C GLN A 154 -12.03 1.10 6.24
N GLY A 155 -12.37 2.36 6.57
CA GLY A 155 -13.18 3.22 5.71
C GLY A 155 -12.57 3.49 4.33
N LYS A 156 -11.25 3.43 4.19
CA LYS A 156 -10.55 3.64 2.91
C LYS A 156 -10.89 2.57 1.86
N TYR A 157 -11.23 1.34 2.28
CA TYR A 157 -11.70 0.32 1.35
C TYR A 157 -13.02 0.69 0.66
N ARG A 158 -13.85 1.55 1.27
CA ARG A 158 -15.08 2.05 0.64
C ARG A 158 -14.78 2.81 -0.64
N MET A 159 -13.84 3.75 -0.58
CA MET A 159 -13.45 4.56 -1.73
C MET A 159 -12.79 3.72 -2.81
N ALA A 160 -11.90 2.80 -2.42
CA ALA A 160 -11.31 1.83 -3.35
C ALA A 160 -12.39 1.01 -4.08
N GLY A 161 -13.34 0.44 -3.33
CA GLY A 161 -14.45 -0.35 -3.86
C GLY A 161 -15.31 0.46 -4.84
N LEU A 162 -15.70 1.69 -4.47
CA LEU A 162 -16.49 2.57 -5.34
C LEU A 162 -15.75 2.92 -6.64
N CYS A 163 -14.47 3.30 -6.57
CA CYS A 163 -13.67 3.59 -7.76
C CYS A 163 -13.62 2.37 -8.70
N ILE A 164 -13.43 1.17 -8.14
CA ILE A 164 -13.34 -0.07 -8.92
C ILE A 164 -14.68 -0.45 -9.54
N LEU A 165 -15.80 -0.27 -8.83
CA LEU A 165 -17.13 -0.50 -9.39
C LEU A 165 -17.43 0.46 -10.54
N LEU A 166 -17.11 1.75 -10.38
CA LEU A 166 -17.26 2.74 -11.43
C LEU A 166 -16.36 2.44 -12.64
N SER A 167 -15.12 1.98 -12.42
CA SER A 167 -14.24 1.49 -13.49
C SER A 167 -14.86 0.31 -14.24
N GLY A 168 -15.52 -0.61 -13.52
CA GLY A 168 -16.28 -1.71 -14.11
C GLY A 168 -17.45 -1.22 -14.99
N ALA A 169 -18.23 -0.25 -14.52
CA ALA A 169 -19.33 0.35 -15.27
C ALA A 169 -18.84 1.04 -16.55
N VAL A 170 -17.75 1.79 -16.48
CA VAL A 170 -17.10 2.40 -17.66
C VAL A 170 -16.66 1.32 -18.65
N THR A 171 -16.04 0.25 -18.16
CA THR A 171 -15.58 -0.87 -19.01
C THR A 171 -16.74 -1.56 -19.73
N ALA A 172 -17.88 -1.74 -19.05
CA ALA A 172 -19.07 -2.34 -19.61
C ALA A 172 -19.78 -1.44 -20.64
N ALA A 173 -19.75 -0.12 -20.44
CA ALA A 173 -20.37 0.85 -21.34
C ALA A 173 -19.58 1.05 -22.64
N GLN A 174 -18.25 0.93 -22.58
CA GLN A 174 -17.33 1.25 -23.67
C GLN A 174 -17.69 0.67 -25.05
N PRO A 175 -18.13 -0.62 -25.19
CA PRO A 175 -18.46 -1.21 -26.48
C PRO A 175 -19.68 -0.60 -27.19
N TYR A 176 -20.55 0.10 -26.45
CA TYR A 176 -21.81 0.65 -26.97
C TYR A 176 -21.71 2.13 -27.34
N LEU A 177 -20.52 2.73 -27.22
CA LEU A 177 -20.28 4.15 -27.40
C LEU A 177 -19.54 4.44 -28.69
N GLY A 178 -19.82 5.60 -29.30
CA GLY A 178 -19.00 6.11 -30.39
C GLY A 178 -17.59 6.49 -29.92
N GLU A 179 -16.63 6.55 -30.86
CA GLU A 179 -15.20 6.72 -30.59
C GLU A 179 -14.85 7.90 -29.66
N LYS A 180 -15.42 9.09 -29.92
CA LYS A 180 -15.18 10.29 -29.08
C LYS A 180 -15.65 10.10 -27.64
N ALA A 181 -16.81 9.47 -27.45
CA ALA A 181 -17.36 9.18 -26.12
C ALA A 181 -16.53 8.09 -25.42
N ALA A 182 -16.10 7.05 -26.15
CA ALA A 182 -15.23 6.01 -25.63
C ALA A 182 -13.87 6.57 -25.15
N LEU A 183 -13.28 7.53 -25.90
CA LEU A 183 -12.05 8.20 -25.49
C LEU A 183 -12.22 9.05 -24.22
N ALA A 184 -13.32 9.81 -24.13
CA ALA A 184 -13.64 10.58 -22.92
C ALA A 184 -13.83 9.66 -21.70
N LEU A 185 -14.55 8.54 -21.85
CA LEU A 185 -14.70 7.56 -20.78
C LEU A 185 -13.38 6.85 -20.43
N ALA A 186 -12.47 6.65 -21.38
CA ALA A 186 -11.15 6.10 -21.08
C ALA A 186 -10.33 7.00 -20.13
N ALA A 187 -10.43 8.33 -20.29
CA ALA A 187 -9.81 9.28 -19.36
C ALA A 187 -10.45 9.18 -17.96
N VAL A 188 -11.77 9.06 -17.87
CA VAL A 188 -12.48 8.86 -16.60
C VAL A 188 -12.06 7.54 -15.94
N TYR A 189 -11.98 6.44 -16.71
CA TYR A 189 -11.52 5.15 -16.23
C TYR A 189 -10.12 5.25 -15.62
N LEU A 190 -9.20 5.98 -16.27
CA LEU A 190 -7.83 6.14 -15.80
C LEU A 190 -7.77 6.83 -14.43
N LEU A 191 -8.52 7.92 -14.27
CA LEU A 191 -8.61 8.64 -12.99
C LEU A 191 -9.19 7.75 -11.88
N LEU A 192 -10.26 7.01 -12.18
CA LEU A 192 -10.86 6.05 -11.25
C LEU A 192 -9.89 4.92 -10.89
N SER A 193 -9.11 4.43 -11.86
CA SER A 193 -8.11 3.38 -11.65
C SER A 193 -7.01 3.87 -10.71
N PHE A 194 -6.45 5.06 -10.94
CA PHE A 194 -5.42 5.63 -10.06
C PHE A 194 -5.95 5.92 -8.65
N ALA A 195 -7.14 6.50 -8.54
CA ALA A 195 -7.76 6.75 -7.24
C ALA A 195 -8.03 5.43 -6.49
N GLY A 196 -8.56 4.42 -7.20
CA GLY A 196 -8.81 3.08 -6.65
C GLY A 196 -7.55 2.44 -6.10
N GLU A 197 -6.46 2.43 -6.87
CA GLU A 197 -5.18 1.86 -6.45
C GLU A 197 -4.57 2.59 -5.25
N TYR A 198 -4.66 3.92 -5.24
CA TYR A 198 -4.22 4.72 -4.10
C TYR A 198 -4.98 4.37 -2.82
N TYR A 199 -6.31 4.37 -2.86
CA TYR A 199 -7.13 4.06 -1.68
C TYR A 199 -6.95 2.62 -1.22
N GLU A 200 -6.84 1.68 -2.17
CA GLU A 200 -6.63 0.28 -1.87
C GLU A 200 -5.28 0.03 -1.19
N CYS A 201 -4.18 0.51 -1.79
CA CYS A 201 -2.84 0.36 -1.23
C CYS A 201 -2.74 1.03 0.15
N THR A 202 -3.39 2.18 0.32
CA THR A 202 -3.41 2.88 1.61
C THR A 202 -4.20 2.09 2.66
N ALA A 203 -5.32 1.47 2.28
CA ALA A 203 -6.08 0.60 3.19
C ALA A 203 -5.30 -0.67 3.56
N HIS A 204 -4.56 -1.27 2.62
CA HIS A 204 -3.66 -2.39 2.89
C HIS A 204 -2.49 -1.98 3.79
N ALA A 205 -1.96 -0.77 3.64
CA ALA A 205 -0.95 -0.23 4.55
C ALA A 205 -1.51 -0.10 5.97
N ASP A 206 -2.70 0.50 6.12
CA ASP A 206 -3.32 0.71 7.43
C ASP A 206 -3.66 -0.60 8.14
N THR A 207 -4.14 -1.61 7.40
CA THR A 207 -4.40 -2.94 7.96
C THR A 207 -3.12 -3.68 8.33
N ALA A 208 -2.04 -3.49 7.58
CA ALA A 208 -0.74 -4.11 7.87
C ALA A 208 -0.04 -3.48 9.09
N LEU A 209 -0.28 -2.20 9.41
CA LEU A 209 0.37 -1.51 10.53
C LEU A 209 0.14 -2.18 11.89
N GLY A 210 -0.98 -2.89 12.07
CA GLY A 210 -1.26 -3.64 13.30
C GLY A 210 -0.41 -4.90 13.48
N VAL A 211 0.33 -5.33 12.45
CA VAL A 211 1.04 -6.62 12.41
C VAL A 211 2.51 -6.48 12.02
N ASP A 212 2.82 -5.70 10.98
CA ASP A 212 4.17 -5.53 10.44
C ASP A 212 4.32 -4.11 9.85
N ARG A 213 5.15 -3.29 10.48
CA ARG A 213 5.38 -1.89 10.10
C ARG A 213 6.11 -1.78 8.75
N ASP A 214 7.10 -2.63 8.50
CA ASP A 214 7.86 -2.62 7.25
C ASP A 214 6.94 -2.99 6.08
N LEU A 215 6.03 -3.93 6.31
CA LEU A 215 5.03 -4.33 5.34
C LEU A 215 4.07 -3.19 4.99
N ALA A 216 3.63 -2.43 6.00
CA ALA A 216 2.81 -1.25 5.79
C ALA A 216 3.54 -0.15 5.01
N GLU A 217 4.80 0.11 5.32
CA GLU A 217 5.63 1.08 4.59
C GLU A 217 5.82 0.67 3.13
N ASN A 218 5.96 -0.64 2.87
CA ASN A 218 6.00 -1.16 1.51
C ASN A 218 4.70 -0.88 0.75
N TRP A 219 3.53 -1.16 1.34
CA TRP A 219 2.23 -0.80 0.75
C TRP A 219 2.09 0.69 0.46
N GLY A 220 2.57 1.54 1.37
CA GLY A 220 2.59 3.00 1.17
C GLY A 220 3.47 3.46 0.00
N ARG A 221 4.38 2.62 -0.49
CA ARG A 221 5.21 2.88 -1.68
C ARG A 221 4.67 2.23 -2.95
N ILE A 222 3.99 1.09 -2.86
CA ILE A 222 3.53 0.30 -4.01
C ILE A 222 2.67 1.14 -4.97
N TRP A 223 1.69 1.92 -4.47
CA TRP A 223 0.82 2.72 -5.35
C TRP A 223 1.60 3.71 -6.24
N LYS A 224 2.71 4.26 -5.74
CA LYS A 224 3.54 5.20 -6.51
C LYS A 224 4.19 4.50 -7.68
N TRP A 225 4.71 3.29 -7.46
CA TRP A 225 5.29 2.46 -8.52
C TRP A 225 4.25 1.99 -9.52
N ILE A 226 3.04 1.66 -9.05
CA ILE A 226 1.91 1.31 -9.91
C ILE A 226 1.56 2.48 -10.85
N VAL A 227 1.34 3.67 -10.29
CA VAL A 227 0.98 4.86 -11.06
C VAL A 227 2.12 5.27 -12.00
N ALA A 228 3.36 5.35 -11.50
CA ALA A 228 4.52 5.69 -12.32
C ALA A 228 4.70 4.70 -13.48
N GLY A 229 4.55 3.40 -13.23
CA GLY A 229 4.61 2.36 -14.24
C GLY A 229 3.56 2.54 -15.34
N GLN A 230 2.30 2.80 -14.97
CA GLN A 230 1.22 3.04 -15.94
C GLN A 230 1.48 4.29 -16.77
N VAL A 231 1.90 5.40 -16.14
CA VAL A 231 2.21 6.65 -16.85
C VAL A 231 3.37 6.46 -17.84
N ILE A 232 4.44 5.77 -17.42
CA ILE A 232 5.59 5.48 -18.29
C ILE A 232 5.15 4.63 -19.49
N LEU A 233 4.36 3.57 -19.26
CA LEU A 233 3.86 2.72 -20.34
C LEU A 233 2.98 3.50 -21.34
N MET A 234 2.10 4.36 -20.85
CA MET A 234 1.25 5.22 -21.70
C MET A 234 2.09 6.21 -22.53
N ALA A 235 3.10 6.84 -21.92
CA ALA A 235 3.98 7.78 -22.61
C ALA A 235 4.92 7.11 -23.62
N ALA A 236 5.37 5.89 -23.33
CA ALA A 236 6.24 5.11 -24.21
C ALA A 236 5.49 4.39 -25.35
N TYR A 237 4.15 4.27 -25.26
CA TYR A 237 3.30 3.64 -26.27
C TYR A 237 3.53 4.11 -27.71
N PRO A 238 3.55 5.43 -28.01
CA PRO A 238 3.77 5.91 -29.37
C PRO A 238 5.21 5.74 -29.89
N LEU A 239 6.19 5.45 -29.01
CA LEU A 239 7.62 5.49 -29.34
C LEU A 239 8.25 4.11 -29.63
N LEU A 240 7.65 3.02 -29.15
CA LEU A 240 8.36 1.74 -29.02
C LEU A 240 7.49 0.51 -29.35
N SER A 241 6.87 0.48 -30.54
CA SER A 241 5.86 -0.52 -30.93
C SER A 241 6.25 -2.00 -30.76
N TYR A 242 7.55 -2.36 -30.79
CA TYR A 242 8.02 -3.76 -30.70
C TYR A 242 8.57 -4.19 -29.33
N VAL A 243 9.17 -3.29 -28.53
CA VAL A 243 9.74 -3.63 -27.20
C VAL A 243 8.72 -3.45 -26.08
N LEU A 244 7.72 -2.61 -26.31
CA LEU A 244 6.71 -2.26 -25.32
C LEU A 244 5.73 -3.38 -24.94
N PRO A 245 5.34 -4.33 -25.81
CA PRO A 245 4.44 -5.41 -25.39
C PRO A 245 5.06 -6.28 -24.28
N LEU A 246 6.36 -6.60 -24.41
CA LEU A 246 7.08 -7.39 -23.41
C LEU A 246 7.26 -6.60 -22.10
N ALA A 247 7.61 -5.30 -22.18
CA ALA A 247 7.70 -4.42 -21.03
C ALA A 247 6.35 -4.18 -20.33
N ALA A 248 5.27 -4.08 -21.11
CA ALA A 248 3.91 -3.98 -20.59
C ALA A 248 3.49 -5.28 -19.90
N MET A 249 3.78 -6.44 -20.49
CA MET A 249 3.51 -7.74 -19.85
C MET A 249 4.27 -7.91 -18.54
N THR A 250 5.56 -7.57 -18.49
CA THR A 250 6.35 -7.67 -17.26
C THR A 250 5.86 -6.69 -16.20
N MET A 251 5.53 -5.46 -16.57
CA MET A 251 4.95 -4.49 -15.66
C MET A 251 3.58 -4.93 -15.14
N ILE A 252 2.66 -5.38 -15.99
CA ILE A 252 1.35 -5.89 -15.58
C ILE A 252 1.50 -7.14 -14.69
N ALA A 253 2.42 -8.04 -15.01
CA ALA A 253 2.74 -9.19 -14.16
C ALA A 253 3.25 -8.74 -12.78
N LEU A 254 4.16 -7.76 -12.72
CA LEU A 254 4.62 -7.20 -11.44
C LEU A 254 3.48 -6.54 -10.65
N MET A 255 2.58 -5.82 -11.33
CA MET A 255 1.39 -5.21 -10.72
C MET A 255 0.42 -6.23 -10.13
N ILE A 256 0.34 -7.43 -10.70
CA ILE A 256 -0.51 -8.51 -10.18
C ILE A 256 0.20 -9.29 -9.07
N LEU A 257 1.48 -9.61 -9.28
CA LEU A 257 2.24 -10.51 -8.43
C LEU A 257 2.71 -9.85 -7.13
N LEU A 258 3.10 -8.57 -7.17
CA LEU A 258 3.54 -7.85 -5.97
C LEU A 258 2.41 -7.76 -4.93
N PRO A 259 1.23 -7.19 -5.23
CA PRO A 259 0.11 -7.17 -4.28
C PRO A 259 -0.23 -8.57 -3.74
N ARG A 260 -0.17 -9.62 -4.57
CA ARG A 260 -0.41 -11.01 -4.14
C ARG A 260 0.61 -11.52 -3.14
N VAL A 261 1.91 -11.28 -3.37
CA VAL A 261 2.98 -11.69 -2.43
C VAL A 261 2.79 -10.98 -1.09
N TYR A 262 2.49 -9.68 -1.14
CA TYR A 262 2.27 -8.88 0.06
C TYR A 262 0.99 -9.29 0.80
N LEU A 263 -0.14 -9.50 0.10
CA LEU A 263 -1.38 -10.01 0.70
C LEU A 263 -1.20 -11.40 1.32
N ARG A 264 -0.42 -12.28 0.67
CA ARG A 264 -0.07 -13.60 1.24
C ARG A 264 0.81 -13.48 2.48
N LYS A 265 1.78 -12.57 2.48
CA LYS A 265 2.64 -12.31 3.64
C LYS A 265 1.80 -11.77 4.80
N VAL A 266 0.94 -10.78 4.55
CA VAL A 266 -0.05 -10.28 5.51
C VAL A 266 -0.89 -11.45 6.06
N SER A 267 -1.51 -12.26 5.19
CA SER A 267 -2.36 -13.39 5.60
C SER A 267 -1.65 -14.44 6.46
N ARG A 268 -0.35 -14.69 6.21
CA ARG A 268 0.46 -15.63 6.99
C ARG A 268 0.87 -15.05 8.34
N LEU A 269 1.18 -13.76 8.41
CA LEU A 269 1.42 -13.08 9.68
C LEU A 269 0.16 -13.12 10.57
N TRP A 270 -1.02 -13.00 9.97
CA TRP A 270 -2.29 -13.20 10.67
C TRP A 270 -2.49 -14.62 11.19
N GLN A 271 -2.05 -15.65 10.46
CA GLN A 271 -2.11 -17.03 10.94
C GLN A 271 -1.23 -17.23 12.18
N MET A 272 -0.03 -16.67 12.18
CA MET A 272 0.89 -16.74 13.33
C MET A 272 0.36 -15.95 14.52
N ALA A 273 -0.28 -14.81 14.28
CA ALA A 273 -0.89 -13.99 15.33
C ALA A 273 -2.14 -14.63 15.99
N GLN A 274 -2.76 -15.64 15.35
CA GLN A 274 -3.87 -16.42 15.90
C GLN A 274 -3.42 -17.66 16.68
N GLY A 275 -2.16 -18.07 16.54
CA GLY A 275 -1.56 -19.22 17.25
C GLY A 275 -0.74 -18.84 18.48
N LEU A 276 -0.78 -17.57 18.88
CA LEU A 276 -0.21 -16.97 20.10
C LEU A 276 -1.35 -16.47 20.98
#